data_AF-A0A661ZB31-F1
#
_entry.id   AF-A0A661ZB31-F1
#
_cell.length_a   1.000
_cell.length_b   1.000
_cell.length_c   1.000
_cell.angle_alpha   90.00
_cell.angle_beta   90.00
_cell.angle_gamma   90.00
#
_symmetry.space_group_name_H-M   'P 1'
#
loop_
_entity.id
_entity.type
_entity.pdbx_description
1 polymer ?
#
loop_
_entity_poly.entity_id
_entity_poly.type
_entity_poly.pdbx_seq_one_letter_code
_entity_poly.pdbx_strand_id
1 'polypeptide(L)'
;MFQKITAFIFIAIFIFVIIYIKKRNAWKIPKSEFPAKWRLILSEKVIFYNNLNTVEKNRFEYKVQEFLLNCRITGIKTEVEEIDKVLIAASAVIPIFEFPEWKYLNLDEVLLYPSSFDTDFSMSEGKNVLGMVGSGYMEGKMILSKQSLRNGFKNETDKKNTAIHEFVHLIDKSDGAVDGVPELLLSKQYTIPWIDLIKQEIDRIYDGKSDINPYGATNKSEFFAVISEYFFERPELLKKKHSELYKLLEKIFRTDGISRFKIKKRKVIGRNSPCPCGSGKKFKHCCGKNK
;
A
#
# COMPACT_ATOMS: atom_id res chain seq x y z
N MET A 1 -37.12 42.93 -6.01
CA MET A 1 -37.33 41.98 -4.89
C MET A 1 -37.04 40.54 -5.34
N PHE A 2 -37.63 40.09 -6.45
CA PHE A 2 -37.46 38.73 -7.01
C PHE A 2 -35.99 38.30 -7.25
N GLN A 3 -35.15 39.15 -7.87
CA GLN A 3 -33.72 38.86 -8.11
C GLN A 3 -32.89 38.65 -6.83
N LYS A 4 -33.25 39.30 -5.72
CA LYS A 4 -32.55 39.11 -4.43
C LYS A 4 -32.93 37.78 -3.78
N ILE A 5 -34.17 37.33 -3.97
CA ILE A 5 -34.66 36.03 -3.47
C ILE A 5 -34.02 34.88 -4.25
N THR A 6 -33.92 34.99 -5.57
CA THR A 6 -33.25 33.97 -6.40
C THR A 6 -31.77 33.84 -6.07
N ALA A 7 -31.06 34.96 -5.86
CA ALA A 7 -29.65 34.94 -5.46
C ALA A 7 -29.45 34.26 -4.09
N PHE A 8 -30.33 34.52 -3.12
CA PHE A 8 -30.28 33.88 -1.81
C PHE A 8 -30.50 32.36 -1.90
N ILE A 9 -31.43 31.90 -2.74
CA ILE A 9 -31.69 30.47 -2.96
C ILE A 9 -30.46 29.80 -3.60
N PHE A 10 -29.82 30.41 -4.60
CA PHE A 10 -28.59 29.86 -5.19
C PHE A 10 -27.45 29.76 -4.18
N ILE A 11 -27.26 30.78 -3.34
CA ILE A 11 -26.24 30.77 -2.28
C ILE A 11 -26.56 29.68 -1.24
N ALA A 12 -27.83 29.52 -0.84
CA ALA A 12 -28.24 28.49 0.10
C ALA A 12 -28.04 27.09 -0.48
N ILE A 13 -28.38 26.86 -1.76
CA ILE A 13 -28.12 25.60 -2.47
C ILE A 13 -26.62 25.36 -2.59
N PHE A 14 -25.82 26.37 -2.94
CA PHE A 14 -24.37 26.23 -3.07
C PHE A 14 -23.71 25.89 -1.72
N ILE A 15 -24.10 26.57 -0.63
CA ILE A 15 -23.65 26.26 0.73
C ILE A 15 -24.10 24.86 1.14
N PHE A 16 -25.36 24.49 0.85
CA PHE A 16 -25.88 23.16 1.14
C PHE A 16 -25.10 22.08 0.38
N VAL A 17 -24.78 22.29 -0.90
CA VAL A 17 -23.97 21.38 -1.71
C VAL A 17 -22.55 21.27 -1.15
N ILE A 18 -21.91 22.39 -0.77
CA ILE A 18 -20.59 22.37 -0.13
C ILE A 18 -20.62 21.59 1.19
N ILE A 19 -21.62 21.84 2.05
CA ILE A 19 -21.78 21.14 3.33
C ILE A 19 -22.06 19.65 3.09
N TYR A 20 -22.92 19.33 2.12
CA TYR A 20 -23.26 17.96 1.76
C TYR A 20 -22.04 17.19 1.22
N ILE A 21 -21.25 17.81 0.33
CA ILE A 21 -20.00 17.25 -0.18
C ILE A 21 -18.98 17.09 0.96
N LYS A 22 -18.77 18.11 1.81
CA LYS A 22 -17.87 18.03 2.98
C LYS A 22 -18.28 16.93 3.97
N LYS A 23 -19.57 16.75 4.21
CA LYS A 23 -20.09 15.75 5.14
C LYS A 23 -20.03 14.34 4.56
N ARG A 24 -20.22 14.19 3.25
CA ARG A 24 -20.07 12.91 2.53
C ARG A 24 -18.61 12.48 2.43
N ASN A 25 -17.70 13.44 2.27
CA ASN A 25 -16.26 13.23 2.15
C ASN A 25 -15.51 13.42 3.49
N ALA A 26 -16.23 13.40 4.61
CA ALA A 26 -15.61 13.45 5.92
C ALA A 26 -14.84 12.15 6.18
N TRP A 27 -13.53 12.27 6.35
CA TRP A 27 -12.64 11.15 6.64
C TRP A 27 -13.11 10.39 7.89
N LYS A 28 -13.35 9.09 7.73
CA LYS A 28 -13.89 8.23 8.79
C LYS A 28 -12.75 7.65 9.62
N ILE A 29 -12.92 7.68 10.93
CA ILE A 29 -11.99 7.08 11.89
C ILE A 29 -12.57 5.78 12.48
N PRO A 30 -11.74 4.77 12.76
CA PRO A 30 -12.14 3.57 13.48
C PRO A 30 -12.72 3.89 14.87
N LYS A 31 -13.88 3.31 15.18
CA LYS A 31 -14.53 3.40 16.51
C LYS A 31 -14.72 2.04 17.18
N SER A 32 -14.67 0.97 16.39
CA SER A 32 -14.80 -0.41 16.83
C SER A 32 -13.43 -1.04 17.03
N GLU A 33 -13.36 -2.04 17.90
CA GLU A 33 -12.16 -2.85 18.04
C GLU A 33 -11.75 -3.52 16.72
N PHE A 34 -10.45 -3.78 16.58
CA PHE A 34 -9.91 -4.46 15.41
C PHE A 34 -10.31 -5.94 15.37
N PRO A 35 -10.96 -6.42 14.29
CA PRO A 35 -11.50 -7.77 14.23
C PRO A 35 -10.44 -8.86 14.44
N ALA A 36 -10.77 -9.84 15.28
CA ALA A 36 -9.88 -10.96 15.59
C ALA A 36 -9.42 -11.73 14.34
N LYS A 37 -10.32 -11.93 13.35
CA LYS A 37 -9.99 -12.61 12.09
C LYS A 37 -8.97 -11.82 11.26
N TRP A 38 -9.09 -10.50 11.21
CA TRP A 38 -8.15 -9.65 10.49
C TRP A 38 -6.77 -9.70 11.14
N ARG A 39 -6.72 -9.73 12.47
CA ARG A 39 -5.47 -9.84 13.21
C ARG A 39 -4.76 -11.16 12.94
N LEU A 40 -5.51 -12.26 12.79
CA LEU A 40 -4.97 -13.54 12.33
C LEU A 40 -4.41 -13.44 10.91
N ILE A 41 -5.13 -12.82 9.98
CA ILE A 41 -4.66 -12.63 8.60
C ILE A 41 -3.34 -11.86 8.59
N LEU A 42 -3.25 -10.72 9.28
CA LEU A 42 -2.02 -9.92 9.39
C LEU A 42 -0.88 -10.75 9.99
N SER A 43 -1.14 -11.43 11.12
CA SER A 43 -0.13 -12.26 11.79
C SER A 43 0.36 -13.41 10.91
N GLU A 44 -0.53 -14.00 10.11
CA GLU A 44 -0.19 -15.14 9.26
C GLU A 44 0.45 -14.72 7.94
N LYS A 45 0.13 -13.57 7.36
CA LYS A 45 0.44 -13.23 5.96
C LYS A 45 1.37 -12.03 5.79
N VAL A 46 1.46 -11.14 6.78
CA VAL A 46 2.16 -9.86 6.63
C VAL A 46 3.38 -9.82 7.53
N ILE A 47 4.58 -10.08 6.98
CA ILE A 47 5.82 -10.06 7.78
C ILE A 47 6.07 -8.69 8.40
N PHE A 48 5.81 -7.62 7.66
CA PHE A 48 5.98 -6.25 8.16
C PHE A 48 5.29 -6.09 9.52
N TYR A 49 4.01 -6.46 9.60
CA TYR A 49 3.23 -6.47 10.84
C TYR A 49 3.84 -7.36 11.92
N ASN A 50 4.39 -8.52 11.58
CA ASN A 50 5.00 -9.43 12.55
C ASN A 50 6.27 -8.89 13.21
N ASN A 51 6.97 -7.98 12.55
CA ASN A 51 8.17 -7.34 13.08
C ASN A 51 7.88 -6.09 13.92
N LEU A 52 6.63 -5.61 13.93
CA LEU A 52 6.20 -4.50 14.76
C LEU A 52 6.09 -4.90 16.24
N ASN A 53 6.41 -3.97 17.13
CA ASN A 53 6.13 -4.08 18.56
C ASN A 53 4.63 -3.87 18.85
N THR A 54 4.19 -4.08 20.10
CA THR A 54 2.75 -4.00 20.44
C THR A 54 2.12 -2.64 20.15
N VAL A 55 2.84 -1.54 20.39
CA VAL A 55 2.34 -0.18 20.14
C VAL A 55 2.21 0.05 18.63
N GLU A 56 3.24 -0.34 17.88
CA GLU A 56 3.25 -0.26 16.42
C GLU A 56 2.17 -1.14 15.77
N LYS A 57 1.91 -2.34 16.30
CA LYS A 57 0.83 -3.22 15.84
C LYS A 57 -0.53 -2.57 16.01
N ASN A 58 -0.79 -1.96 17.17
CA ASN A 58 -2.05 -1.24 17.41
C ASN A 58 -2.22 -0.08 16.42
N ARG A 59 -1.14 0.67 16.13
CA ARG A 59 -1.14 1.72 15.11
C ARG A 59 -1.41 1.17 13.71
N PHE A 60 -0.78 0.06 13.35
CA PHE A 60 -0.96 -0.59 12.04
C PHE A 60 -2.40 -1.08 11.86
N GLU A 61 -2.96 -1.72 12.89
CA GLU A 61 -4.35 -2.18 12.92
C GLU A 61 -5.35 -1.02 12.78
N TYR A 62 -5.12 0.08 13.50
CA TYR A 62 -5.89 1.30 13.36
C TYR A 62 -5.83 1.81 11.91
N LYS A 63 -4.64 1.89 11.32
CA LYS A 63 -4.45 2.38 9.93
C LYS A 63 -5.10 1.47 8.89
N VAL A 64 -5.06 0.15 9.08
CA VAL A 64 -5.76 -0.81 8.22
C VAL A 64 -7.27 -0.60 8.27
N GLN A 65 -7.85 -0.44 9.47
CA GLN A 65 -9.28 -0.13 9.59
C GLN A 65 -9.62 1.23 9.00
N GLU A 66 -8.81 2.25 9.27
CA GLU A 66 -9.00 3.59 8.74
C GLU A 66 -9.03 3.58 7.22
N PHE A 67 -8.09 2.88 6.57
CA PHE A 67 -8.08 2.70 5.12
C PHE A 67 -9.38 2.04 4.62
N LEU A 68 -9.79 0.92 5.23
CA LEU A 68 -10.99 0.17 4.80
C LEU A 68 -12.32 0.90 5.04
N LEU A 69 -12.34 1.90 5.92
CA LEU A 69 -13.51 2.77 6.12
C LEU A 69 -13.65 3.84 5.03
N ASN A 70 -12.54 4.22 4.41
CA ASN A 70 -12.46 5.34 3.46
C ASN A 70 -12.21 4.90 2.01
N CYS A 71 -11.73 3.69 1.78
CA CYS A 71 -11.51 3.12 0.45
C CYS A 71 -12.46 1.95 0.20
N ARG A 72 -13.21 2.00 -0.90
CA ARG A 72 -14.09 0.90 -1.33
C ARG A 72 -13.27 -0.18 -2.01
N ILE A 73 -13.63 -1.45 -1.79
CA ILE A 73 -13.03 -2.57 -2.51
C ILE A 73 -14.13 -3.32 -3.24
N THR A 74 -14.04 -3.35 -4.57
CA THR A 74 -15.05 -3.93 -5.46
C THR A 74 -14.43 -5.04 -6.28
N GLY A 75 -15.02 -6.23 -6.24
CA GLY A 75 -14.59 -7.36 -7.06
C GLY A 75 -15.22 -7.30 -8.44
N ILE A 76 -14.37 -7.34 -9.49
CA ILE A 76 -14.82 -7.42 -10.87
C ILE A 76 -14.69 -8.88 -11.31
N LYS A 77 -15.82 -9.55 -11.55
CA LYS A 77 -15.87 -10.98 -11.90
C LYS A 77 -15.19 -11.90 -10.86
N THR A 78 -15.07 -11.44 -9.62
CA THR A 78 -14.55 -12.21 -8.49
C THR A 78 -15.24 -11.76 -7.20
N GLU A 79 -15.37 -12.67 -6.25
CA GLU A 79 -15.73 -12.32 -4.88
C GLU A 79 -14.52 -11.74 -4.13
N VAL A 80 -14.78 -10.75 -3.28
CA VAL A 80 -13.78 -10.13 -2.40
C VAL A 80 -13.91 -10.74 -1.00
N GLU A 81 -12.91 -11.53 -0.61
CA GLU A 81 -12.87 -12.17 0.71
C GLU A 81 -12.24 -11.26 1.76
N GLU A 82 -12.42 -11.56 3.05
CA GLU A 82 -11.81 -10.77 4.14
C GLU A 82 -10.28 -10.70 4.02
N ILE A 83 -9.65 -11.79 3.59
CA ILE A 83 -8.20 -11.82 3.34
C ILE A 83 -7.78 -10.81 2.27
N ASP A 84 -8.54 -10.67 1.19
CA ASP A 84 -8.20 -9.75 0.10
C ASP A 84 -8.26 -8.30 0.59
N LYS A 85 -9.31 -7.95 1.35
CA LYS A 85 -9.45 -6.61 1.95
C LYS A 85 -8.30 -6.27 2.87
N VAL A 86 -7.94 -7.19 3.76
CA VAL A 86 -6.85 -6.98 4.73
C VAL A 86 -5.50 -6.87 4.03
N LEU A 87 -5.24 -7.66 2.99
CA LEU A 87 -3.98 -7.59 2.23
C LEU A 87 -3.87 -6.29 1.41
N ILE A 88 -4.96 -5.84 0.77
CA ILE A 88 -4.99 -4.54 0.08
C ILE A 88 -4.70 -3.42 1.07
N ALA A 89 -5.39 -3.40 2.21
CA ALA A 89 -5.17 -2.39 3.25
C ALA A 89 -3.76 -2.45 3.84
N ALA A 90 -3.20 -3.64 4.06
CA ALA A 90 -1.81 -3.77 4.50
C ALA A 90 -0.83 -3.20 3.46
N SER A 91 -1.07 -3.45 2.17
CA SER A 91 -0.24 -2.92 1.08
C SER A 91 -0.27 -1.38 1.03
N ALA A 92 -1.42 -0.78 1.32
CA ALA A 92 -1.56 0.67 1.44
C ALA A 92 -0.83 1.22 2.67
N VAL A 93 -0.91 0.54 3.80
CA VAL A 93 -0.38 1.06 5.07
C VAL A 93 1.14 0.91 5.17
N ILE A 94 1.73 -0.14 4.61
CA ILE A 94 3.17 -0.43 4.74
C ILE A 94 4.05 0.76 4.31
N PRO A 95 3.89 1.35 3.10
CA PRO A 95 4.76 2.44 2.66
C PRO A 95 4.61 3.73 3.48
N ILE A 96 3.44 3.96 4.06
CA ILE A 96 3.11 5.21 4.77
C ILE A 96 3.08 5.03 6.28
N PHE A 97 3.54 3.89 6.80
CA PHE A 97 3.37 3.54 8.22
C PHE A 97 4.03 4.54 9.19
N GLU A 98 5.17 5.12 8.81
CA GLU A 98 5.87 6.15 9.62
C GLU A 98 5.34 7.58 9.38
N PHE A 99 4.24 7.72 8.64
CA PHE A 99 3.55 8.98 8.39
C PHE A 99 2.16 8.95 9.04
N PRO A 100 2.05 9.18 10.36
CA PRO A 100 0.79 8.99 11.10
C PRO A 100 -0.35 9.88 10.58
N GLU A 101 -0.03 11.06 10.03
CA GLU A 101 -1.01 11.99 9.47
C GLU A 101 -1.38 11.70 8.00
N TRP A 102 -0.69 10.76 7.35
CA TRP A 102 -0.93 10.45 5.94
C TRP A 102 -2.28 9.78 5.72
N LYS A 103 -2.92 10.18 4.61
CA LYS A 103 -4.23 9.72 4.15
C LYS A 103 -4.23 9.65 2.62
N TYR A 104 -4.76 8.56 2.07
CA TYR A 104 -4.99 8.43 0.63
C TYR A 104 -6.23 9.23 0.21
N LEU A 105 -6.06 10.53 0.00
CA LEU A 105 -7.13 11.43 -0.45
C LEU A 105 -7.39 11.31 -1.97
N ASN A 106 -6.44 10.75 -2.71
CA ASN A 106 -6.48 10.54 -4.16
C ASN A 106 -6.96 9.12 -4.54
N LEU A 107 -7.57 8.38 -3.61
CA LEU A 107 -8.08 7.03 -3.86
C LEU A 107 -9.42 6.80 -3.16
N ASP A 108 -10.44 6.56 -3.97
CA ASP A 108 -11.79 6.23 -3.54
C ASP A 108 -12.06 4.72 -3.57
N GLU A 109 -11.47 4.01 -4.55
CA GLU A 109 -11.84 2.61 -4.84
C GLU A 109 -10.69 1.76 -5.39
N VAL A 110 -10.59 0.52 -4.89
CA VAL A 110 -9.75 -0.53 -5.45
C VAL A 110 -10.63 -1.57 -6.15
N LEU A 111 -10.40 -1.78 -7.44
CA LEU A 111 -11.04 -2.79 -8.27
C LEU A 111 -10.18 -4.05 -8.28
N LEU A 112 -10.74 -5.15 -7.76
CA LEU A 112 -10.05 -6.43 -7.66
C LEU A 112 -10.52 -7.37 -8.78
N TYR A 113 -9.62 -7.76 -9.67
CA TYR A 113 -9.88 -8.72 -10.76
C TYR A 113 -9.37 -10.12 -10.37
N PRO A 114 -9.90 -11.21 -10.93
CA PRO A 114 -9.45 -12.56 -10.60
C PRO A 114 -7.98 -12.83 -10.98
N SER A 115 -7.55 -12.33 -12.16
CA SER A 115 -6.23 -12.57 -12.76
C SER A 115 -5.66 -11.29 -13.39
N SER A 116 -4.54 -11.41 -14.11
CA SER A 116 -3.99 -10.33 -14.94
C SER A 116 -4.99 -9.87 -16.01
N PHE A 117 -4.79 -8.63 -16.46
CA PHE A 117 -5.60 -7.95 -17.46
C PHE A 117 -4.69 -7.18 -18.43
N ASP A 118 -5.21 -6.76 -19.58
CA ASP A 118 -4.52 -5.88 -20.53
C ASP A 118 -4.90 -4.40 -20.30
N THR A 119 -4.30 -3.49 -21.07
CA THR A 119 -4.51 -2.04 -20.93
C THR A 119 -5.94 -1.58 -21.24
N ASP A 120 -6.75 -2.42 -21.90
CA ASP A 120 -8.16 -2.17 -22.20
C ASP A 120 -9.10 -2.81 -21.17
N PHE A 121 -8.55 -3.26 -20.04
CA PHE A 121 -9.24 -4.02 -18.98
C PHE A 121 -9.83 -5.35 -19.46
N SER A 122 -9.41 -5.83 -20.63
CA SER A 122 -9.74 -7.17 -21.09
C SER A 122 -8.79 -8.18 -20.45
N MET A 123 -9.24 -9.42 -20.31
CA MET A 123 -8.45 -10.51 -19.71
C MET A 123 -7.86 -11.41 -20.81
N SER A 124 -7.49 -10.82 -21.96
CA SER A 124 -6.95 -11.50 -23.13
C SER A 124 -5.47 -11.88 -22.95
N GLU A 125 -5.02 -12.96 -23.60
CA GLU A 125 -3.61 -13.35 -23.60
C GLU A 125 -2.75 -12.35 -24.40
N GLY A 126 -1.65 -11.87 -23.82
CA GLY A 126 -0.61 -11.13 -24.55
C GLY A 126 0.04 -9.97 -23.79
N LYS A 127 -0.63 -9.38 -22.80
CA LYS A 127 -0.07 -8.36 -21.90
C LYS A 127 -0.69 -8.54 -20.51
N ASN A 128 0.14 -8.76 -19.50
CA ASN A 128 -0.30 -9.07 -18.13
C ASN A 128 -0.05 -7.88 -17.20
N VAL A 129 -0.92 -6.88 -17.26
CA VAL A 129 -0.99 -5.83 -16.24
C VAL A 129 -1.47 -6.49 -14.95
N LEU A 130 -0.66 -6.35 -13.89
CA LEU A 130 -0.93 -6.96 -12.59
C LEU A 130 -1.58 -5.99 -11.61
N GLY A 131 -1.43 -4.69 -11.86
CA GLY A 131 -2.04 -3.58 -11.16
C GLY A 131 -1.91 -2.28 -11.96
N MET A 132 -2.72 -1.27 -11.63
CA MET A 132 -2.64 0.05 -12.25
C MET A 132 -3.27 1.13 -11.37
N VAL A 133 -2.63 2.30 -11.29
CA VAL A 133 -3.24 3.54 -10.77
C VAL A 133 -3.99 4.25 -11.90
N GLY A 134 -5.29 4.49 -11.71
CA GLY A 134 -6.13 5.14 -12.70
C GLY A 134 -5.80 6.62 -12.92
N SER A 135 -6.09 7.11 -14.12
CA SER A 135 -5.98 8.52 -14.52
C SER A 135 -7.19 8.94 -15.35
N GLY A 136 -7.43 10.25 -15.47
CA GLY A 136 -8.55 10.78 -16.27
C GLY A 136 -9.90 10.29 -15.76
N TYR A 137 -10.65 9.52 -16.55
CA TYR A 137 -11.94 8.96 -16.13
C TYR A 137 -11.80 7.87 -15.03
N MET A 138 -10.61 7.31 -14.86
CA MET A 138 -10.27 6.36 -13.79
C MET A 138 -9.61 7.02 -12.58
N GLU A 139 -9.58 8.36 -12.52
CA GLU A 139 -9.07 9.07 -11.34
C GLU A 139 -9.77 8.60 -10.05
N GLY A 140 -9.00 8.50 -8.97
CA GLY A 140 -9.48 7.97 -7.70
C GLY A 140 -9.63 6.44 -7.65
N LYS A 141 -9.25 5.70 -8.70
CA LYS A 141 -9.35 4.23 -8.74
C LYS A 141 -7.99 3.56 -8.91
N MET A 142 -7.85 2.39 -8.31
CA MET A 142 -6.72 1.49 -8.52
C MET A 142 -7.25 0.12 -8.93
N ILE A 143 -6.53 -0.58 -9.80
CA ILE A 143 -6.86 -1.95 -10.20
C ILE A 143 -5.78 -2.88 -9.68
N LEU A 144 -6.18 -4.04 -9.16
CA LEU A 144 -5.28 -5.10 -8.72
C LEU A 144 -5.77 -6.47 -9.18
N SER A 145 -4.82 -7.35 -9.50
CA SER A 145 -5.09 -8.79 -9.65
C SER A 145 -5.11 -9.47 -8.28
N LYS A 146 -6.19 -10.21 -7.98
CA LYS A 146 -6.36 -11.03 -6.78
C LYS A 146 -5.27 -12.09 -6.66
N GLN A 147 -4.90 -12.72 -7.77
CA GLN A 147 -3.80 -13.68 -7.81
C GLN A 147 -2.47 -13.02 -7.43
N SER A 148 -2.15 -11.85 -8.02
CA SER A 148 -0.91 -11.13 -7.75
C SER A 148 -0.85 -10.60 -6.32
N LEU A 149 -1.96 -10.03 -5.83
CA LEU A 149 -2.11 -9.60 -4.43
C LEU A 149 -1.76 -10.74 -3.47
N ARG A 150 -2.38 -11.92 -3.65
CA ARG A 150 -2.15 -13.06 -2.76
C ARG A 150 -0.74 -13.61 -2.88
N ASN A 151 -0.17 -13.61 -4.08
CA ASN A 151 1.20 -14.08 -4.33
C ASN A 151 2.25 -13.17 -3.68
N GLY A 152 2.05 -11.84 -3.71
CA GLY A 152 2.94 -10.87 -3.05
C GLY A 152 3.10 -11.12 -1.55
N PHE A 153 2.04 -11.56 -0.88
CA PHE A 153 2.09 -11.95 0.56
C PHE A 153 2.33 -13.44 0.81
N LYS A 154 2.59 -14.23 -0.24
CA LYS A 154 2.92 -15.66 -0.13
C LYS A 154 4.42 -15.88 -0.27
N ASN A 155 5.07 -15.18 -1.19
CA ASN A 155 6.47 -15.38 -1.54
C ASN A 155 7.32 -14.17 -1.16
N GLU A 156 7.85 -14.20 0.06
CA GLU A 156 8.66 -13.15 0.68
C GLU A 156 10.08 -13.06 0.09
N THR A 157 10.31 -13.79 -0.99
CA THR A 157 11.61 -14.24 -1.44
C THR A 157 11.92 -13.83 -2.88
N ASP A 158 10.89 -13.57 -3.68
CA ASP A 158 11.04 -13.10 -5.06
C ASP A 158 11.27 -11.59 -5.18
N LYS A 159 11.15 -10.84 -4.07
CA LYS A 159 11.27 -9.39 -4.02
C LYS A 159 10.14 -8.66 -4.77
N LYS A 160 8.97 -9.31 -4.91
CA LYS A 160 7.84 -8.78 -5.68
C LYS A 160 6.59 -8.70 -4.82
N ASN A 161 5.98 -7.53 -4.79
CA ASN A 161 4.68 -7.29 -4.19
C ASN A 161 3.93 -6.24 -5.00
N THR A 162 3.19 -6.70 -6.01
CA THR A 162 2.43 -5.84 -6.93
C THR A 162 1.52 -4.85 -6.20
N ALA A 163 0.89 -5.25 -5.10
CA ALA A 163 0.01 -4.33 -4.41
C ALA A 163 0.79 -3.18 -3.76
N ILE A 164 1.94 -3.46 -3.11
CA ILE A 164 2.84 -2.41 -2.60
C ILE A 164 3.34 -1.53 -3.76
N HIS A 165 3.72 -2.13 -4.88
CA HIS A 165 4.16 -1.42 -6.09
C HIS A 165 3.13 -0.37 -6.54
N GLU A 166 1.87 -0.76 -6.71
CA GLU A 166 0.83 0.19 -7.13
C GLU A 166 0.54 1.27 -6.07
N PHE A 167 0.61 0.93 -4.78
CA PHE A 167 0.47 1.94 -3.73
C PHE A 167 1.64 2.92 -3.69
N VAL A 168 2.84 2.51 -4.08
CA VAL A 168 3.99 3.40 -4.24
C VAL A 168 3.78 4.33 -5.43
N HIS A 169 3.27 3.85 -6.56
CA HIS A 169 2.84 4.72 -7.67
C HIS A 169 1.77 5.73 -7.25
N LEU A 170 0.82 5.33 -6.41
CA LEU A 170 -0.20 6.23 -5.91
C LEU A 170 0.36 7.32 -4.96
N ILE A 171 1.41 6.99 -4.22
CA ILE A 171 2.16 7.94 -3.38
C ILE A 171 2.97 8.89 -4.27
N ASP A 172 3.65 8.37 -5.28
CA ASP A 172 4.35 9.17 -6.29
C ASP A 172 3.38 10.20 -6.89
N LYS A 173 2.20 9.74 -7.33
CA LYS A 173 1.11 10.57 -7.87
C LYS A 173 0.53 11.64 -6.92
N SER A 174 0.86 11.62 -5.63
CA SER A 174 0.14 12.43 -4.62
C SER A 174 0.40 13.94 -4.70
N ASP A 175 1.49 14.36 -5.34
CA ASP A 175 1.80 15.76 -5.68
C ASP A 175 1.30 16.17 -7.07
N GLY A 176 0.71 15.23 -7.83
CA GLY A 176 0.18 15.43 -9.17
C GLY A 176 1.12 14.98 -10.30
N ALA A 177 2.34 14.53 -9.99
CA ALA A 177 3.29 13.97 -10.96
C ALA A 177 3.55 12.48 -10.70
N VAL A 178 3.89 11.71 -11.73
CA VAL A 178 4.31 10.30 -11.60
C VAL A 178 5.70 10.19 -12.23
N ASP A 179 6.71 10.58 -11.46
CA ASP A 179 8.09 10.76 -11.95
C ASP A 179 9.16 10.05 -11.10
N GLY A 180 8.75 9.28 -10.09
CA GLY A 180 9.61 8.55 -9.17
C GLY A 180 10.15 9.39 -8.03
N VAL A 181 9.63 10.61 -7.82
CA VAL A 181 10.02 11.53 -6.75
C VAL A 181 8.81 11.80 -5.88
N PRO A 182 8.62 11.07 -4.75
CA PRO A 182 7.48 11.31 -3.87
C PRO A 182 7.72 12.57 -3.02
N GLU A 183 7.45 13.78 -3.55
CA GLU A 183 7.81 15.05 -2.89
C GLU A 183 7.22 15.18 -1.49
N LEU A 184 6.03 14.62 -1.28
CA LEU A 184 5.38 14.66 0.04
C LEU A 184 6.07 13.78 1.10
N LEU A 185 6.83 12.76 0.68
CA LEU A 185 7.61 11.92 1.59
C LEU A 185 9.08 12.38 1.66
N LEU A 186 9.63 12.86 0.55
CA LEU A 186 11.03 13.19 0.39
C LEU A 186 11.32 14.65 0.73
N SER A 187 12.16 14.89 1.74
CA SER A 187 12.58 16.27 2.02
C SER A 187 13.48 16.81 0.90
N LYS A 188 13.31 18.10 0.58
CA LYS A 188 13.96 18.78 -0.56
C LYS A 188 15.47 18.56 -0.66
N GLN A 189 16.17 18.41 0.47
CA GLN A 189 17.62 18.20 0.49
C GLN A 189 18.07 16.84 -0.08
N TYR A 190 17.17 15.85 -0.16
CA TYR A 190 17.46 14.51 -0.67
C TYR A 190 16.94 14.29 -2.09
N THR A 191 16.15 15.22 -2.65
CA THR A 191 15.57 15.11 -4.00
C THR A 191 16.65 14.97 -5.08
N ILE A 192 17.65 15.86 -5.09
CA ILE A 192 18.73 15.79 -6.09
C ILE A 192 19.57 14.50 -5.93
N PRO A 193 20.07 14.15 -4.74
CA PRO A 193 20.76 12.87 -4.54
C PRO A 193 19.95 11.64 -4.98
N TRP A 194 18.63 11.66 -4.77
CA TRP A 194 17.74 10.57 -5.18
C TRP A 194 17.63 10.45 -6.70
N ILE A 195 17.40 11.56 -7.40
CA ILE A 195 17.30 11.58 -8.86
C ILE A 195 18.60 11.10 -9.51
N ASP A 196 19.75 11.58 -9.02
CA ASP A 196 21.05 11.19 -9.54
C ASP A 196 21.31 9.69 -9.32
N LEU A 197 20.98 9.17 -8.13
CA LEU A 197 21.16 7.76 -7.82
C LEU A 197 20.24 6.85 -8.66
N ILE A 198 18.97 7.23 -8.85
CA ILE A 198 18.06 6.48 -9.75
C ILE A 198 18.67 6.41 -11.14
N LYS A 199 19.14 7.54 -11.69
CA LYS A 199 19.72 7.58 -13.03
C LYS A 199 20.92 6.64 -13.15
N GLN A 200 21.85 6.71 -12.20
CA GLN A 200 23.02 5.84 -12.17
C GLN A 200 22.64 4.35 -12.10
N GLU A 201 21.66 4.00 -11.28
CA GLU A 201 21.24 2.59 -11.14
C GLU A 201 20.45 2.09 -12.35
N ILE A 202 19.65 2.94 -13.01
CA ILE A 202 19.04 2.63 -14.30
C ILE A 202 20.11 2.35 -15.36
N ASP A 203 21.15 3.18 -15.47
CA ASP A 203 22.26 2.96 -16.40
C ASP A 203 22.98 1.62 -16.10
N ARG A 204 23.18 1.30 -14.81
CA ARG A 204 23.76 0.01 -14.39
C ARG A 204 22.88 -1.18 -14.72
N ILE A 205 21.54 -1.04 -14.69
CA ILE A 205 20.62 -2.09 -15.13
C ILE A 205 20.80 -2.34 -16.63
N TYR A 206 20.84 -1.29 -17.45
CA TYR A 206 21.05 -1.39 -18.91
C TYR A 206 22.40 -2.04 -19.26
N ASP A 207 23.44 -1.73 -18.49
CA ASP A 207 24.77 -2.31 -18.64
C ASP A 207 24.88 -3.77 -18.11
N GLY A 208 23.82 -4.35 -17.53
CA GLY A 208 23.87 -5.67 -16.91
C GLY A 208 24.71 -5.73 -15.62
N LYS A 209 24.96 -4.57 -14.98
CA LYS A 209 25.80 -4.39 -13.77
C LYS A 209 24.98 -4.25 -12.48
N SER A 210 23.67 -4.51 -12.54
CA SER A 210 22.76 -4.47 -11.39
C SER A 210 21.93 -5.76 -11.31
N ASP A 211 21.61 -6.21 -10.10
CA ASP A 211 20.71 -7.35 -9.84
C ASP A 211 19.27 -6.93 -9.49
N ILE A 212 18.96 -5.64 -9.67
CA ILE A 212 17.61 -5.08 -9.65
C ILE A 212 16.86 -5.59 -10.88
N ASN A 213 15.55 -5.81 -10.74
CA ASN A 213 14.71 -6.28 -11.83
C ASN A 213 14.80 -5.30 -13.03
N PRO A 214 15.14 -5.75 -14.25
CA PRO A 214 15.25 -4.88 -15.42
C PRO A 214 13.99 -4.06 -15.72
N TYR A 215 12.83 -4.53 -15.30
CA TYR A 215 11.58 -3.77 -15.40
C TYR A 215 11.66 -2.38 -14.74
N GLY A 216 12.44 -2.24 -13.65
CA GLY A 216 12.65 -0.97 -12.99
C GLY A 216 13.37 0.07 -13.84
N ALA A 217 14.09 -0.33 -14.90
CA ALA A 217 14.74 0.61 -15.82
C ALA A 217 13.78 1.23 -16.86
N THR A 218 12.49 0.84 -16.87
CA THR A 218 11.49 1.37 -17.80
C THR A 218 11.36 2.89 -17.70
N ASN A 219 11.29 3.42 -16.48
CA ASN A 219 11.34 4.84 -16.17
C ASN A 219 11.62 5.02 -14.66
N LYS A 220 11.80 6.26 -14.20
CA LYS A 220 12.10 6.58 -12.79
C LYS A 220 11.00 6.17 -11.82
N SER A 221 9.73 6.28 -12.22
CA SER A 221 8.59 5.90 -11.37
C SER A 221 8.55 4.38 -11.18
N GLU A 222 8.71 3.60 -12.25
CA GLU A 222 8.85 2.14 -12.17
C GLU A 222 10.07 1.73 -11.35
N PHE A 223 11.19 2.44 -11.48
CA PHE A 223 12.36 2.21 -10.65
C PHE A 223 12.03 2.39 -9.17
N PHE A 224 11.36 3.50 -8.81
CA PHE A 224 10.99 3.80 -7.42
C PHE A 224 10.02 2.75 -6.85
N ALA A 225 9.03 2.32 -7.62
CA ALA A 225 8.11 1.27 -7.22
C ALA A 225 8.82 -0.08 -7.02
N VAL A 226 9.65 -0.51 -7.97
CA VAL A 226 10.44 -1.76 -7.88
C VAL A 226 11.39 -1.76 -6.69
N ILE A 227 12.13 -0.67 -6.47
CA ILE A 227 13.08 -0.63 -5.36
C ILE A 227 12.37 -0.54 -4.00
N SER A 228 11.17 0.02 -3.96
CA SER A 228 10.31 0.00 -2.77
C SER A 228 9.80 -1.41 -2.45
N GLU A 229 9.46 -2.22 -3.46
CA GLU A 229 9.18 -3.65 -3.24
C GLU A 229 10.38 -4.35 -2.57
N TYR A 230 11.59 -4.10 -3.07
CA TYR A 230 12.81 -4.67 -2.50
C TYR A 230 13.03 -4.21 -1.05
N PHE A 231 12.73 -2.94 -0.77
CA PHE A 231 12.89 -2.33 0.54
C PHE A 231 11.95 -2.90 1.59
N PHE A 232 10.70 -3.21 1.23
CA PHE A 232 9.73 -3.77 2.17
C PHE A 232 9.76 -5.30 2.24
N GLU A 233 10.10 -5.99 1.15
CA GLU A 233 10.17 -7.46 1.11
C GLU A 233 11.52 -8.02 1.58
N ARG A 234 12.64 -7.38 1.18
CA ARG A 234 14.00 -7.83 1.50
C ARG A 234 14.98 -6.70 1.86
N PRO A 235 14.68 -5.87 2.87
CA PRO A 235 15.52 -4.74 3.29
C PRO A 235 16.99 -5.09 3.51
N GLU A 236 17.28 -6.22 4.18
CA GLU A 236 18.66 -6.63 4.47
C GLU A 236 19.46 -7.00 3.21
N LEU A 237 18.81 -7.62 2.21
CA LEU A 237 19.47 -7.93 0.94
C LEU A 237 19.73 -6.65 0.16
N LEU A 238 18.75 -5.73 0.14
CA LEU A 238 18.88 -4.43 -0.49
C LEU A 238 20.01 -3.62 0.16
N LYS A 239 20.06 -3.55 1.49
CA LYS A 239 21.12 -2.88 2.24
C LYS A 239 22.50 -3.45 1.93
N LYS A 240 22.62 -4.78 1.81
CA LYS A 240 23.90 -5.45 1.52
C LYS A 240 24.39 -5.17 0.10
N LYS A 241 23.51 -5.19 -0.90
CA LYS A 241 23.89 -5.07 -2.31
C LYS A 241 23.84 -3.65 -2.87
N HIS A 242 22.96 -2.82 -2.33
CA HIS A 242 22.60 -1.48 -2.80
C HIS A 242 22.49 -0.50 -1.63
N SER A 243 23.57 -0.38 -0.87
CA SER A 243 23.56 0.32 0.43
C SER A 243 23.17 1.81 0.34
N GLU A 244 23.49 2.47 -0.77
CA GLU A 244 23.15 3.89 -1.00
C GLU A 244 21.65 4.05 -1.26
N LEU A 245 21.07 3.20 -2.12
CA LEU A 245 19.63 3.16 -2.37
C LEU A 245 18.87 2.91 -1.07
N TYR A 246 19.32 1.92 -0.28
CA TYR A 246 18.71 1.61 1.01
C TYR A 246 18.71 2.83 1.96
N LYS A 247 19.83 3.56 2.05
CA LYS A 247 19.93 4.75 2.92
C LYS A 247 18.97 5.86 2.49
N LEU A 248 18.83 6.13 1.19
CA LEU A 248 17.89 7.14 0.71
C LEU A 248 16.44 6.70 0.90
N LEU A 249 16.13 5.40 0.73
CA LEU A 249 14.79 4.88 1.00
C LEU A 249 14.44 4.93 2.50
N GLU A 250 15.40 4.74 3.41
CA GLU A 250 15.17 5.00 4.85
C GLU A 250 14.79 6.47 5.12
N LYS A 251 15.33 7.41 4.33
CA LYS A 251 14.95 8.83 4.42
C LYS A 251 13.59 9.11 3.78
N ILE A 252 13.30 8.53 2.61
CA ILE A 252 12.01 8.65 1.93
C ILE A 252 10.90 8.12 2.83
N PHE A 253 11.02 6.91 3.36
CA PHE A 253 9.97 6.28 4.15
C PHE A 253 10.04 6.58 5.65
N ARG A 254 10.95 7.48 6.08
CA ARG A 254 11.18 7.91 7.48
C ARG A 254 11.36 6.75 8.45
N THR A 255 11.90 5.66 7.94
CA THR A 255 12.09 4.46 8.72
C THR A 255 13.50 4.48 9.30
N ASP A 256 13.85 5.52 10.06
CA ASP A 256 15.17 5.64 10.68
C ASP A 256 15.49 4.36 11.47
N GLY A 257 16.33 3.49 10.88
CA GLY A 257 16.63 2.18 11.41
C GLY A 257 15.62 1.08 11.08
N ILE A 258 15.38 0.80 9.79
CA ILE A 258 14.84 -0.52 9.37
C ILE A 258 15.80 -1.67 9.75
N SER A 259 16.97 -1.36 10.32
CA SER A 259 17.74 -2.31 11.13
C SER A 259 16.94 -2.99 12.27
N ARG A 260 15.74 -2.50 12.63
CA ARG A 260 14.78 -3.19 13.53
C ARG A 260 14.07 -4.38 12.86
N PHE A 261 13.93 -4.39 11.55
CA PHE A 261 13.35 -5.49 10.78
C PHE A 261 14.43 -6.52 10.44
N LYS A 262 15.06 -7.13 11.47
CA LYS A 262 15.60 -8.47 11.28
C LYS A 262 14.41 -9.32 10.84
N ILE A 263 14.26 -9.58 9.54
CA ILE A 263 13.14 -10.33 8.99
C ILE A 263 13.17 -11.69 9.68
N LYS A 264 12.33 -11.84 10.71
CA LYS A 264 12.13 -13.14 11.33
C LYS A 264 11.31 -13.92 10.33
N LYS A 265 11.75 -15.15 10.04
CA LYS A 265 10.97 -16.08 9.21
C LYS A 265 9.52 -16.07 9.68
N ARG A 266 8.60 -16.11 8.72
CA ARG A 266 7.15 -16.17 8.94
C ARG A 266 6.83 -17.04 10.15
N LYS A 267 6.21 -16.43 11.16
CA LYS A 267 5.93 -17.09 12.43
C LYS A 267 4.73 -18.01 12.24
N VAL A 268 4.98 -19.31 12.05
CA VAL A 268 3.91 -20.31 12.05
C VAL A 268 3.28 -20.32 13.45
N ILE A 269 2.00 -19.99 13.54
CA ILE A 269 1.28 -19.97 14.82
C ILE A 269 1.09 -21.42 15.27
N GLY A 270 1.88 -21.85 16.25
CA GLY A 270 1.76 -23.18 16.83
C GLY A 270 0.50 -23.32 17.66
N ARG A 271 -0.03 -24.56 17.77
CA ARG A 271 -1.24 -24.88 18.56
C ARG A 271 -1.18 -24.36 20.01
N ASN A 272 0.01 -24.36 20.62
CA ASN A 272 0.22 -23.92 21.99
C ASN A 272 0.68 -22.45 22.14
N SER A 273 0.91 -21.73 21.02
CA SER A 273 1.30 -20.32 21.06
C SER A 273 0.17 -19.44 21.61
N PRO A 274 0.47 -18.28 22.22
CA PRO A 274 -0.55 -17.28 22.53
C PRO A 274 -1.36 -16.92 21.29
N CYS A 275 -2.68 -16.84 21.42
CA CYS A 275 -3.56 -16.57 20.31
C CYS A 275 -3.39 -15.12 19.83
N PRO A 276 -3.10 -14.86 18.54
CA PRO A 276 -2.85 -13.51 18.07
C PRO A 276 -4.04 -12.57 18.21
N CYS A 277 -5.27 -13.08 18.35
CA CYS A 277 -6.46 -12.25 18.48
C CYS A 277 -6.50 -11.38 19.75
N GLY A 278 -5.59 -11.57 20.72
CA GLY A 278 -5.56 -10.82 21.97
C GLY A 278 -6.35 -11.43 23.13
N SER A 279 -6.94 -12.62 22.95
CA SER A 279 -7.78 -13.26 23.98
C SER A 279 -7.05 -13.77 25.23
N GLY A 280 -5.72 -13.72 25.26
CA GLY A 280 -4.89 -14.33 26.32
C GLY A 280 -4.86 -15.87 26.33
N LYS A 281 -5.65 -16.55 25.48
CA LYS A 281 -5.72 -18.02 25.40
C LYS A 281 -4.64 -18.59 24.48
N LYS A 282 -4.31 -19.89 24.63
CA LYS A 282 -3.53 -20.64 23.62
C LYS A 282 -4.33 -20.75 22.32
N PHE A 283 -3.65 -20.74 21.18
CA PHE A 283 -4.27 -20.75 19.84
C PHE A 283 -5.29 -21.89 19.67
N LYS A 284 -4.94 -23.12 20.08
CA LYS A 284 -5.83 -24.30 20.03
C LYS A 284 -7.12 -24.18 20.85
N HIS A 285 -7.17 -23.27 21.83
CA HIS A 285 -8.33 -23.02 22.68
C HIS A 285 -9.07 -21.73 22.30
N CYS A 286 -8.72 -21.12 21.17
CA CYS A 286 -9.32 -19.89 20.66
C CYS A 286 -9.48 -19.99 19.13
N CYS A 287 -8.78 -19.16 18.36
CA CYS A 287 -8.94 -19.08 16.90
C CYS A 287 -8.53 -20.35 16.14
N GLY A 288 -7.72 -21.22 16.76
CA GLY A 288 -7.30 -22.51 16.19
C GLY A 288 -8.17 -23.69 16.60
N LYS A 289 -9.33 -23.47 17.25
CA LYS A 289 -10.21 -24.56 17.71
C LYS A 289 -10.86 -25.33 16.55
N ASN A 290 -11.11 -24.65 15.44
CA ASN A 290 -11.80 -25.18 14.25
C ASN A 290 -10.93 -25.13 12.98
N LYS A 291 -9.61 -25.03 13.15
CA LYS A 291 -8.62 -25.10 12.05
C LYS A 291 -8.02 -26.49 11.97
#